data_AF-A0A819KE33-F1
#
_entry.id   AF-A0A819KE33-F1
#
_cell.length_a   1.000
_cell.length_b   1.000
_cell.length_c   1.000
_cell.angle_alpha   90.00
_cell.angle_beta   90.00
_cell.angle_gamma   90.00
#
_symmetry.space_group_name_H-M   'P 1'
#
loop_
_entity.id
_entity.type
_entity.pdbx_description
1 polymer ?
#
loop_
_entity_poly.entity_id
_entity_poly.type
_entity_poly.pdbx_seq_one_letter_code
_entity_poly.pdbx_strand_id
1 'polypeptide(L)' 'ISNFSRNQLAYIPSQLCKLPNLEILIINNNKLISLPEEIVQLENLI' A
#
# COMPACT_ATOMS: atom_id res chain seq x y z
N ILE A 1 7.53 7.12 5.06
CA ILE A 1 7.13 7.21 3.63
C ILE A 1 7.63 5.96 2.90
N SER A 2 6.74 5.17 2.31
CA SER A 2 7.10 4.00 1.49
C SER A 2 6.67 4.23 0.04
N ASN A 3 7.63 4.17 -0.89
CA ASN A 3 7.40 4.43 -2.31
C ASN A 3 7.61 3.17 -3.15
N PHE A 4 6.51 2.69 -3.74
CA PHE A 4 6.46 1.57 -4.68
C PHE A 4 5.97 2.02 -6.06
N SER A 5 6.04 3.31 -6.36
CA SER A 5 5.61 3.84 -7.66
C SER A 5 6.39 3.25 -8.83
N ARG A 6 5.78 3.25 -10.01
CA ARG A 6 6.40 2.81 -11.27
C ARG A 6 6.88 1.35 -11.26
N ASN A 7 6.18 0.49 -10.56
CA ASN A 7 6.40 -0.95 -10.59
C ASN A 7 5.31 -1.65 -11.43
N GLN A 8 5.34 -2.98 -11.45
CA GLN A 8 4.31 -3.81 -12.10
C GLN A 8 3.48 -4.57 -11.07
N LEU A 9 3.29 -3.99 -9.88
CA LEU A 9 2.53 -4.64 -8.81
C LEU A 9 1.07 -4.81 -9.25
N ALA A 10 0.58 -6.04 -9.21
CA ALA A 10 -0.82 -6.38 -9.44
C ALA A 10 -1.66 -6.36 -8.14
N TYR A 11 -0.99 -6.55 -7.00
CA TYR A 11 -1.56 -6.57 -5.66
C TYR A 11 -0.56 -5.99 -4.64
N ILE A 12 -1.08 -5.40 -3.58
CA ILE A 12 -0.30 -5.01 -2.40
C ILE A 12 -0.36 -6.18 -1.39
N PRO A 13 0.78 -6.65 -0.86
CA PRO A 13 0.79 -7.70 0.15
C PRO A 13 0.14 -7.21 1.46
N SER A 14 -0.71 -8.03 2.08
CA SER A 14 -1.40 -7.67 3.33
C SER A 14 -0.44 -7.44 4.51
N GLN A 15 0.79 -7.97 4.43
CA GLN A 15 1.83 -7.65 5.41
C GLN A 15 2.22 -6.16 5.42
N LEU A 16 2.10 -5.47 4.29
CA LEU A 16 2.35 -4.03 4.23
C LEU A 16 1.31 -3.25 5.05
N CYS A 17 0.08 -3.75 5.10
CA CYS A 17 -1.02 -3.18 5.87
C CYS A 17 -0.89 -3.38 7.39
N LYS A 18 0.13 -4.12 7.84
CA LYS A 18 0.42 -4.35 9.26
C LYS A 18 1.55 -3.47 9.79
N LEU A 19 2.04 -2.53 8.98
CA LEU A 19 3.11 -1.62 9.38
C LEU A 19 2.54 -0.49 10.25
N PRO A 20 2.82 -0.47 11.57
CA PRO A 20 2.15 0.44 12.52
C PRO A 20 2.46 1.92 12.29
N ASN A 21 3.60 2.22 11.64
CA ASN A 21 4.09 3.58 11.41
C ASN A 21 3.99 3.98 9.93
N LEU A 22 3.17 3.30 9.13
CA LEU A 22 3.03 3.61 7.72
C LEU A 22 2.05 4.79 7.54
N GLU A 23 2.63 5.98 7.39
CA GLU A 23 1.87 7.22 7.22
C GLU A 23 1.60 7.58 5.76
N ILE A 24 2.52 7.22 4.85
CA ILE A 24 2.44 7.59 3.44
C ILE A 24 2.82 6.37 2.59
N LEU A 25 1.93 5.97 1.69
CA LEU A 25 2.11 4.89 0.73
C LEU A 25 1.95 5.39 -0.71
N ILE A 26 3.06 5.48 -1.43
CA ILE A 26 3.06 5.93 -2.82
C ILE A 26 3.07 4.71 -3.75
N ILE A 27 1.96 4.45 -4.43
CA ILE A 27 1.74 3.25 -5.28
C ILE A 27 1.30 3.59 -6.71
N ASN A 28 1.38 4.84 -7.11
CA ASN A 28 1.00 5.29 -8.45
C ASN A 28 1.83 4.61 -9.55
N ASN A 29 1.25 4.51 -10.74
CA ASN A 29 1.92 3.93 -11.91
C ASN A 29 2.28 2.44 -11.72
N ASN A 30 1.39 1.69 -11.07
CA ASN A 30 1.39 0.22 -10.98
C ASN A 30 0.24 -0.39 -11.80
N LYS A 31 0.09 -1.72 -11.75
CA LYS A 31 -1.01 -2.48 -12.38
C LYS A 31 -1.99 -3.03 -11.34
N LEU A 32 -2.19 -2.29 -10.25
CA LEU A 32 -3.02 -2.74 -9.13
C LEU A 32 -4.46 -2.91 -9.59
N ILE A 33 -5.00 -4.12 -9.40
CA ILE A 33 -6.39 -4.44 -9.74
C ILE A 33 -7.31 -4.05 -8.58
N SER A 34 -6.81 -4.22 -7.36
CA SER A 34 -7.48 -3.86 -6.12
C SER A 34 -6.46 -3.55 -5.03
N LEU A 35 -6.94 -2.95 -3.95
CA LEU A 35 -6.20 -2.85 -2.69
C LEU A 35 -6.66 -3.97 -1.74
N PRO A 36 -5.78 -4.49 -0.87
CA PRO A 36 -6.16 -5.44 0.17
C PRO A 36 -7.18 -4.81 1.13
N GLU A 37 -8.14 -5.59 1.61
CA GLU A 37 -9.15 -5.12 2.58
C GLU A 37 -8.49 -4.62 3.86
N GLU A 38 -7.35 -5.19 4.23
CA GLU A 38 -6.56 -4.80 5.39
C GLU A 38 -5.96 -3.39 5.29
N ILE A 39 -6.03 -2.71 4.14
CA ILE A 39 -5.60 -1.31 4.02
C ILE A 39 -6.33 -0.41 5.03
N VAL A 40 -7.54 -0.78 5.45
CA VAL A 40 -8.33 -0.08 6.47
C VAL A 40 -7.72 -0.16 7.88
N GLN A 41 -6.78 -1.08 8.12
CA GLN A 41 -6.07 -1.22 9.41
C GLN A 41 -4.94 -0.19 9.57
N LEU A 42 -4.56 0.48 8.48
CA LEU A 42 -3.53 1.51 8.51
C LEU A 42 -4.14 2.84 9.01
N GLU A 43 -4.32 2.95 10.33
CA GLU A 43 -4.96 4.11 10.97
C GLU A 43 -4.26 5.45 10.71
N ASN A 44 -2.95 5.41 10.46
CA ASN A 44 -2.12 6.60 10.23
C ASN A 44 -1.89 6.90 8.75
N LEU A 45 -2.44 6.11 7.81
CA LEU A 45 -2.20 6.28 6.39
C LEU A 45 -2.97 7.50 5.84
N ILE A 46 -2.25 8.38 5.16
CA ILE A 46 -2.74 9.60 4.49
C ILE A 46 -2.77 9.40 2.97
#